data_AF-A0A9D7K136-F1
#
_entry.id   AF-A0A9D7K136-F1
#
_cell.length_a   1.000
_cell.length_b   1.000
_cell.length_c   1.000
_cell.angle_alpha   90.00
_cell.angle_beta   90.00
_cell.angle_gamma   90.00
#
_symmetry.space_group_name_H-M   'P 1'
#
loop_
_entity.id
_entity.type
_entity.pdbx_description
1 polymer ?
#
loop_
_entity_poly.entity_id
_entity_poly.type
_entity_poly.pdbx_seq_one_letter_code
_entity_poly.pdbx_strand_id
1 'polypeptide(L)' 'MAHPGKPMVLPPMFFVASISASLFFAAGLIGIFAPQVAPVLADRPIAFACIGAGAVLEMWAIAQLLGTMRQNKPR' A
#
# COMPACT_ATOMS: atom_id res chain seq x y z
N MET A 1 -1.45 29.76 -16.98
CA MET A 1 -0.22 29.82 -16.15
C MET A 1 -0.32 28.71 -15.13
N ALA A 2 0.41 27.61 -15.33
CA ALA A 2 0.43 26.50 -14.39
C ALA A 2 1.15 26.98 -13.12
N HIS A 3 0.42 27.12 -12.00
CA HIS A 3 1.08 27.29 -10.72
C HIS A 3 1.98 26.07 -10.51
N PRO A 4 3.28 26.23 -10.28
CA PRO A 4 4.12 25.10 -9.88
C PRO A 4 3.52 24.60 -8.57
N GLY A 5 2.82 23.47 -8.63
CA GLY A 5 2.11 22.92 -7.49
C GLY A 5 3.09 22.82 -6.33
N LYS A 6 2.77 23.44 -5.20
CA LYS A 6 3.57 23.30 -3.98
C LYS A 6 3.87 21.81 -3.80
N PRO A 7 5.14 21.43 -3.56
CA PRO A 7 5.48 20.03 -3.38
C PRO A 7 4.61 19.46 -2.27
N MET A 8 3.83 18.43 -2.62
CA MET A 8 2.93 17.78 -1.68
C MET A 8 3.77 16.95 -0.73
N VAL A 9 3.96 17.46 0.48
CA VAL A 9 4.71 16.74 1.51
C VAL A 9 3.82 15.64 2.06
N LEU A 10 4.14 14.40 1.72
CA LEU A 10 3.42 13.23 2.21
C LEU A 10 3.89 12.86 3.62
N PRO A 11 2.98 12.42 4.51
CA PRO A 11 3.37 11.98 5.84
C PRO A 11 4.26 10.73 5.76
N PRO A 12 5.28 10.57 6.62
CA PRO A 12 6.12 9.36 6.63
C PRO A 12 5.32 8.05 6.75
N MET A 13 4.20 8.11 7.47
CA MET A 13 3.27 6.98 7.64
C MET A 13 2.60 6.54 6.34
N PHE A 14 2.49 7.41 5.32
CA PHE A 14 2.04 7.01 3.98
C PHE A 14 3.02 6.01 3.36
N PHE A 15 4.32 6.30 3.42
CA PHE A 15 5.35 5.44 2.84
C PHE A 15 5.45 4.11 3.59
N VAL A 16 5.37 4.14 4.92
CA VAL A 16 5.37 2.90 5.73
C VAL A 16 4.17 2.03 5.36
N ALA A 17 2.97 2.61 5.27
CA ALA A 17 1.77 1.88 4.90
C ALA A 17 1.85 1.31 3.48
N SER A 18 2.29 2.11 2.50
CA SER A 18 2.36 1.71 1.08
C SER A 18 3.45 0.66 0.82
N ILE A 19 4.63 0.79 1.44
CA ILE A 19 5.70 -0.22 1.34
C ILE A 19 5.24 -1.53 1.97
N SER A 20 4.62 -1.45 3.16
CA SER A 20 4.08 -2.64 3.83
C SER A 20 2.98 -3.30 3.00
N ALA A 21 2.07 -2.51 2.43
CA ALA A 21 1.02 -3.01 1.53
C ALA A 21 1.61 -3.77 0.34
N SER A 22 2.62 -3.18 -0.31
CA SER A 22 3.33 -3.78 -1.44
C SER A 22 3.99 -5.10 -1.06
N LEU A 23 4.63 -5.17 0.11
CA LEU A 23 5.25 -6.40 0.63
C LEU A 23 4.22 -7.49 0.89
N PHE A 24 3.08 -7.14 1.49
CA PHE A 24 2.00 -8.08 1.78
C PHE A 24 1.33 -8.59 0.49
N PHE A 25 1.10 -7.72 -0.49
CA PHE A 25 0.62 -8.15 -1.81
C PHE A 25 1.62 -9.07 -2.51
N ALA A 26 2.90 -8.70 -2.52
CA ALA A 26 3.94 -9.51 -3.12
C ALA A 26 4.01 -10.90 -2.45
N ALA A 27 4.01 -10.95 -1.12
CA ALA A 27 4.00 -12.21 -0.37
C ALA A 27 2.77 -13.07 -0.70
N GLY A 28 1.58 -12.46 -0.76
CA GLY A 28 0.35 -13.16 -1.13
C GLY A 28 0.37 -13.70 -2.56
N LEU A 29 0.86 -12.92 -3.53
CA LEU A 29 1.00 -13.36 -4.92
C LEU A 29 2.04 -14.48 -5.06
N ILE A 30 3.17 -14.38 -4.35
CA ILE A 30 4.17 -15.45 -4.32
C ILE A 30 3.55 -16.74 -3.75
N GLY A 31 2.78 -16.64 -2.67
CA GLY A 31 2.07 -17.79 -2.09
C GLY A 31 1.10 -18.48 -3.05
N ILE A 32 0.42 -17.72 -3.92
CA ILE A 32 -0.53 -18.26 -4.89
C ILE A 32 0.15 -18.80 -6.15
N PHE A 33 1.10 -18.05 -6.72
CA PHE A 33 1.64 -18.31 -8.07
C PHE A 33 3.02 -18.95 -8.08
N ALA A 34 3.79 -18.81 -7.00
CA ALA A 34 5.15 -19.34 -6.89
C ALA A 34 5.40 -19.98 -5.51
N PRO A 35 4.56 -20.94 -5.07
CA PRO A 35 4.69 -21.58 -3.76
C PRO A 35 6.04 -22.27 -3.55
N GLN A 36 6.72 -22.66 -4.63
CA GLN A 36 8.08 -23.22 -4.61
C GLN A 36 9.16 -22.23 -4.16
N VAL A 37 8.92 -20.92 -4.28
CA VAL A 37 9.88 -19.87 -3.85
C VAL A 37 9.80 -19.64 -2.34
N ALA A 38 8.60 -19.75 -1.77
CA ALA A 38 8.35 -19.55 -0.35
C ALA A 38 7.31 -20.56 0.16
N PRO A 39 7.74 -21.76 0.59
CA PRO A 39 6.81 -22.82 1.01
C PRO A 39 5.99 -22.45 2.25
N VAL A 40 6.49 -21.53 3.08
CA VAL A 40 5.75 -20.95 4.22
C VAL A 40 4.50 -20.17 3.76
N LEU A 41 4.55 -19.57 2.57
CA LEU A 41 3.44 -18.82 1.97
C LEU A 41 2.55 -19.68 1.07
N ALA A 42 2.88 -20.96 0.88
CA ALA A 42 2.10 -21.87 0.02
C ALA A 42 0.73 -22.22 0.60
N ASP A 43 0.53 -22.00 1.91
CA ASP A 43 -0.78 -22.15 2.54
C ASP A 43 -1.74 -21.04 2.06
N ARG A 44 -2.79 -21.46 1.34
CA ARG A 44 -3.72 -20.55 0.66
C ARG A 44 -4.36 -19.52 1.60
N PRO A 45 -4.91 -19.89 2.78
CA PRO A 45 -5.38 -18.92 3.76
C PRO A 45 -4.33 -17.88 4.18
N ILE A 46 -3.06 -18.25 4.30
CA ILE A 46 -1.98 -17.29 4.60
C ILE A 46 -1.78 -16.33 3.43
N ALA A 47 -1.72 -16.84 2.20
CA ALA A 47 -1.58 -16.02 1.01
C ALA A 47 -2.74 -15.03 0.84
N PHE A 48 -3.99 -15.46 1.05
CA PHE A 48 -5.15 -14.58 1.02
C PHE A 48 -5.16 -13.57 2.18
N ALA A 49 -4.71 -13.96 3.38
CA ALA A 49 -4.56 -13.05 4.51
C ALA A 49 -3.53 -11.95 4.19
N CYS A 50 -2.41 -12.29 3.55
CA CYS A 50 -1.43 -11.32 3.08
C CYS A 50 -2.04 -10.35 2.05
N ILE A 51 -2.79 -10.84 1.06
CA ILE A 51 -3.48 -9.96 0.09
C ILE A 51 -4.49 -9.03 0.79
N GLY A 52 -5.27 -9.57 1.73
CA GLY A 52 -6.23 -8.80 2.50
C GLY A 52 -5.56 -7.72 3.36
N ALA A 53 -4.48 -8.05 4.06
CA ALA A 53 -3.69 -7.10 4.85
C ALA A 53 -3.08 -6.01 3.97
N GLY A 54 -2.55 -6.38 2.80
CA GLY A 54 -2.05 -5.44 1.79
C GLY A 54 -3.13 -4.45 1.35
N ALA A 55 -4.34 -4.93 1.07
CA ALA A 55 -5.45 -4.08 0.66
C ALA A 55 -5.90 -3.08 1.73
N VAL A 56 -5.94 -3.51 2.99
CA VAL A 56 -6.28 -2.62 4.12
C VAL A 56 -5.23 -1.51 4.28
N LEU A 57 -3.94 -1.88 4.22
CA LEU A 57 -2.84 -0.92 4.32
C LEU A 57 -2.82 0.06 3.15
N GLU A 58 -3.14 -0.41 1.94
CA GLU A 58 -3.22 0.44 0.75
C GLU A 58 -4.41 1.41 0.85
N MET A 59 -5.58 0.95 1.31
CA MET A 59 -6.72 1.83 1.59
C MET A 59 -6.37 2.90 2.64
N TRP A 60 -5.60 2.53 3.66
CA TRP A 60 -5.12 3.48 4.66
C TRP A 60 -4.13 4.50 4.07
N ALA A 61 -3.21 4.07 3.21
CA ALA A 61 -2.30 4.97 2.49
C ALA A 61 -3.07 5.95 1.58
N ILE A 62 -4.07 5.47 0.86
CA ILE A 62 -4.96 6.30 0.01
C ILE A 62 -5.72 7.32 0.86
N ALA A 63 -6.24 6.92 2.03
CA ALA A 63 -6.92 7.83 2.94
C ALA A 63 -6.00 8.97 3.42
N GLN A 64 -4.74 8.66 3.74
CA GLN A 64 -3.73 9.67 4.09
C GLN A 64 -3.46 10.63 2.91
N LEU A 65 -3.29 10.09 1.69
CA LEU A 65 -3.09 10.88 0.48
C LEU A 65 -4.25 11.85 0.24
N LEU A 66 -5.49 11.36 0.32
CA LEU A 66 -6.72 12.16 0.18
C LEU A 66 -6.81 13.25 1.25
N GLY A 67 -6.44 12.94 2.50
CA GLY A 67 -6.36 13.91 3.58
C GLY A 67 -5.39 15.04 3.27
N THR A 68 -4.16 14.70 2.86
CA THR A 68 -3.13 15.68 2.49
C THR A 68 -3.52 16.52 1.27
N MET A 69 -4.20 15.92 0.28
CA MET A 69 -4.73 16.65 -0.89
C MET A 69 -5.80 17.68 -0.50
N ARG A 70 -6.72 17.32 0.40
CA ARG A 70 -7.78 18.24 0.87
C ARG A 70 -7.20 19.41 1.66
N GLN A 71 -6.14 19.19 2.44
CA GLN A 71 -5.48 20.25 3.20
C GLN A 71 -4.66 21.20 2.32
N ASN A 72 -4.16 20.72 1.17
CA ASN A 72 -3.38 21.52 0.22
C ASN A 72 -4.22 22.17 -0.90
N LYS A 73 -5.56 22.01 -0.88
CA LYS A 73 -6.42 22.66 -1.88
C LYS A 73 -6.45 24.18 -1.60
N PRO A 74 -5.97 25.03 -2.53
CA PRO A 74 -6.13 26.47 -2.37
C PRO A 74 -7.63 26.80 -2.34
N ARG A 75 -8.04 27.58 -1.34
CA ARG A 75 -9.38 28.19 -1.30
C ARG A 75 -9.53 29.20 -2.43
#